data_AF-A0A950Q5U0-F1
#
_entry.id   AF-A0A950Q5U0-F1
#
_cell.length_a   1.000
_cell.length_b   1.000
_cell.length_c   1.000
_cell.angle_alpha   90.00
_cell.angle_beta   90.00
_cell.angle_gamma   90.00
#
_symmetry.space_group_name_H-M   'P 1'
#
loop_
_entity.id
_entity.type
_entity.pdbx_description
1 polymer ?
#
loop_
_entity_poly.entity_id
_entity_poly.type
_entity_poly.pdbx_seq_one_letter_code
_entity_poly.pdbx_strand_id
1 'polypeptide(L)'
;MSRPVTRADLGSWRAKFFYGFGSIAYGVKDFGFGTLLLFYYNQVVGLPAAEVSLAILIVLWVDAFADPIVGQISDNLRTRWGRRHPFMYSAAIPLAISYFFLWMPPTAWGHTGTLAYLVVMAIIVRVFITMYEIPSSAMVPEMTDNYDQRTTFISVRYFFGVGAAVLM
;
A
#
# COMPACT_ATOMS: atom_id res chain seq x y z
N MET A 1 21.28 -27.44 -1.01
CA MET A 1 22.16 -26.79 -0.01
C MET A 1 22.08 -25.28 -0.19
N SER A 2 21.19 -24.61 0.55
CA SER A 2 21.05 -23.15 0.55
C SER A 2 22.14 -22.53 1.43
N ARG A 3 23.02 -21.73 0.84
CA ARG A 3 24.04 -20.99 1.60
C ARG A 3 23.36 -20.08 2.64
N PRO A 4 23.84 -20.03 3.90
CA PRO A 4 23.34 -19.08 4.87
C PRO A 4 23.64 -17.66 4.36
N VAL A 5 22.60 -16.85 4.19
CA VAL A 5 22.72 -15.44 3.77
C VAL A 5 23.50 -14.72 4.86
N THR A 6 24.75 -14.39 4.58
CA THR A 6 25.61 -13.63 5.48
C THR A 6 25.11 -12.19 5.59
N ARG A 7 25.20 -11.55 6.77
CA ARG A 7 24.79 -10.15 7.01
C ARG A 7 25.42 -9.14 6.02
N ALA A 8 26.50 -9.50 5.33
CA ALA A 8 27.12 -8.72 4.26
C ALA A 8 26.29 -8.66 2.95
N ASP A 9 25.46 -9.68 2.66
CA ASP A 9 24.66 -9.76 1.43
C ASP A 9 23.44 -8.82 1.45
N LEU A 10 22.99 -8.42 2.65
CA LEU A 10 21.89 -7.47 2.85
C LEU A 10 22.28 -6.01 2.51
N GLY A 11 23.58 -5.72 2.34
CA GLY A 11 24.07 -4.43 1.84
C GLY A 11 24.13 -4.32 0.31
N SER A 12 23.88 -5.43 -0.41
CA SER A 12 24.01 -5.51 -1.87
C SER A 12 23.06 -4.54 -2.58
N TRP A 13 23.57 -3.86 -3.60
CA TRP A 13 22.77 -2.89 -4.37
C TRP A 13 21.51 -3.53 -4.97
N ARG A 14 21.57 -4.83 -5.27
CA ARG A 14 20.45 -5.63 -5.77
C ARG A 14 19.30 -5.71 -4.77
N ALA A 15 19.58 -5.92 -3.49
CA ALA A 15 18.54 -6.03 -2.46
C ALA A 15 17.78 -4.71 -2.28
N LYS A 16 18.51 -3.58 -2.28
CA LYS A 16 17.90 -2.24 -2.20
C LYS A 16 17.08 -1.92 -3.46
N PHE A 17 17.54 -2.35 -4.64
CA PHE A 17 16.80 -2.19 -5.90
C PHE A 17 15.46 -2.96 -5.88
N PHE A 18 15.46 -4.24 -5.53
CA PHE A 18 14.22 -5.03 -5.45
C PHE A 18 13.28 -4.52 -4.36
N TYR A 19 13.83 -4.06 -3.22
CA TYR A 19 13.05 -3.43 -2.16
C TYR A 19 12.39 -2.13 -2.65
N GLY A 20 13.13 -1.28 -3.36
CA GLY A 20 12.59 -0.05 -3.96
C GLY A 20 11.60 -0.31 -5.11
N PHE A 21 11.82 -1.34 -5.93
CA PHE A 21 10.84 -1.71 -6.95
C PHE A 21 9.48 -2.06 -6.33
N GLY A 22 9.49 -2.68 -5.15
CA GLY A 22 8.28 -2.98 -4.38
C GLY A 22 7.50 -1.75 -3.88
N SER A 23 8.10 -0.55 -3.87
CA SER A 23 7.40 0.70 -3.50
C SER A 23 6.82 1.46 -4.69
N ILE A 24 7.07 1.03 -5.93
CA ILE A 24 6.39 1.58 -7.13
C ILE A 24 4.88 1.44 -6.99
N ALA A 25 4.41 0.24 -6.62
CA ALA A 25 2.98 -0.03 -6.43
C ALA A 25 2.37 0.86 -5.34
N TYR A 26 3.14 1.15 -4.28
CA TYR A 26 2.72 2.08 -3.23
C TYR A 26 2.60 3.50 -3.78
N GLY A 27 3.60 4.00 -4.50
CA GLY A 27 3.58 5.35 -5.09
C GLY A 27 2.44 5.58 -6.07
N VAL A 28 2.20 4.61 -6.96
CA VAL A 28 1.06 4.61 -7.90
C VAL A 28 -0.27 4.63 -7.15
N LYS A 29 -0.42 3.81 -6.10
CA LYS A 29 -1.62 3.84 -5.26
C LYS A 29 -1.79 5.18 -4.57
N ASP A 30 -0.72 5.71 -3.97
CA ASP A 30 -0.78 6.92 -3.14
C ASP A 30 -1.21 8.13 -3.96
N PHE A 31 -0.65 8.28 -5.17
CA PHE A 31 -1.12 9.27 -6.13
C PHE A 31 -2.56 9.01 -6.61
N GLY A 32 -2.86 7.74 -6.91
CA GLY A 32 -4.19 7.30 -7.30
C GLY A 32 -5.27 7.67 -6.29
N PHE A 33 -5.01 7.45 -5.00
CA PHE A 33 -5.94 7.74 -3.90
C PHE A 33 -5.94 9.21 -3.48
N GLY A 34 -4.77 9.85 -3.45
CA GLY A 34 -4.61 11.22 -2.99
C GLY A 34 -5.15 12.25 -3.97
N THR A 35 -5.07 11.98 -5.27
CA THR A 35 -5.39 12.96 -6.32
C THR A 35 -6.41 12.41 -7.32
N LEU A 36 -6.12 11.28 -7.96
CA LEU A 36 -6.92 10.80 -9.09
C LEU A 36 -8.31 10.31 -8.69
N LEU A 37 -8.47 9.73 -7.50
CA LEU A 37 -9.74 9.17 -7.03
C LEU A 37 -10.84 10.23 -6.97
N LEU A 38 -10.54 11.39 -6.37
CA LEU A 38 -11.48 12.49 -6.28
C LEU A 38 -11.84 13.01 -7.67
N PHE A 39 -10.83 13.23 -8.52
CA PHE A 39 -11.02 13.68 -9.89
C PHE A 39 -11.88 12.71 -10.72
N TYR A 40 -11.56 11.42 -10.70
CA TYR A 40 -12.26 10.39 -11.45
C TYR A 40 -13.72 10.24 -11.01
N TYR A 41 -13.97 10.09 -9.72
CA TYR A 41 -15.34 9.93 -9.21
C TYR A 41 -16.18 11.21 -9.37
N ASN A 42 -15.55 12.38 -9.37
CA ASN A 42 -16.25 13.63 -9.59
C ASN A 42 -16.50 13.95 -11.07
N GLN A 43 -15.47 13.89 -11.90
CA GLN A 43 -15.51 14.35 -13.29
C GLN A 43 -15.93 13.27 -14.29
N VAL A 44 -15.61 11.99 -14.02
CA VAL A 44 -15.92 10.88 -14.93
C VAL A 44 -17.20 10.17 -14.52
N VAL A 45 -17.33 9.84 -13.23
CA VAL A 45 -18.51 9.13 -12.70
C VAL A 45 -19.67 10.10 -12.42
N GLY A 46 -19.37 11.37 -12.14
CA GLY A 46 -20.38 12.42 -11.93
C GLY A 46 -20.88 12.55 -10.49
N LEU A 47 -20.19 11.98 -9.50
CA LEU A 47 -20.53 12.20 -8.09
C LEU A 47 -20.16 13.62 -7.63
N PRO A 48 -20.94 14.28 -6.77
CA PRO A 48 -20.55 15.57 -6.20
C PRO A 48 -19.25 15.45 -5.41
N ALA A 49 -18.34 16.42 -5.61
CA ALA A 49 -17.03 16.43 -4.94
C ALA A 49 -17.17 16.36 -3.41
N ALA A 50 -18.17 17.04 -2.83
CA ALA A 50 -18.43 17.02 -1.40
C ALA A 50 -18.67 15.59 -0.85
N GLU A 51 -19.41 14.77 -1.58
CA GLU A 51 -19.70 13.39 -1.16
C GLU A 51 -18.49 12.48 -1.31
N VAL A 52 -17.73 12.64 -2.39
CA VAL A 52 -16.49 11.89 -2.61
C VAL A 52 -15.46 12.25 -1.53
N SER A 53 -15.35 13.53 -1.17
CA SER A 53 -14.50 13.96 -0.05
C SER A 53 -14.96 13.41 1.29
N LEU A 54 -16.27 13.34 1.55
CA LEU A 54 -16.81 12.69 2.75
C LEU A 54 -16.49 11.19 2.76
N ALA A 55 -16.60 10.51 1.63
CA ALA A 55 -16.22 9.11 1.50
C ALA A 55 -14.72 8.91 1.82
N ILE A 56 -13.84 9.76 1.28
CA ILE A 56 -12.40 9.74 1.58
C ILE A 56 -12.15 9.99 3.07
N LEU A 57 -12.89 10.91 3.71
CA LEU A 57 -12.78 11.17 5.14
C LEU A 57 -13.16 9.94 5.96
N ILE A 58 -14.26 9.26 5.64
CA ILE A 58 -14.67 8.02 6.31
C ILE A 58 -13.58 6.95 6.17
N VAL A 59 -13.01 6.82 4.98
CA VAL A 59 -11.92 5.87 4.70
C VAL A 59 -10.70 6.19 5.57
N LEU A 60 -10.30 7.46 5.67
CA LEU A 60 -9.19 7.89 6.54
C LEU A 60 -9.45 7.61 8.03
N TRP A 61 -10.70 7.77 8.47
CA TRP A 61 -11.09 7.42 9.84
C TRP A 61 -10.93 5.93 10.11
N VAL A 62 -11.31 5.06 9.17
CA VAL A 62 -11.11 3.61 9.29
C VAL A 62 -9.63 3.27 9.33
N ASP A 63 -8.82 3.89 8.49
CA ASP A 63 -7.36 3.66 8.43
C ASP A 63 -6.67 3.98 9.76
N ALA A 64 -7.10 5.05 10.44
CA ALA A 64 -6.56 5.42 11.75
C ALA A 64 -6.67 4.29 12.80
N PHE A 65 -7.64 3.38 12.64
CA PHE A 65 -7.77 2.18 13.47
C PHE A 65 -7.11 0.95 12.84
N ALA A 66 -7.24 0.78 11.52
CA ALA A 66 -6.68 -0.37 10.81
C ALA A 66 -5.15 -0.43 10.93
N ASP A 67 -4.48 0.72 10.87
CA ASP A 67 -3.02 0.82 10.90
C ASP A 67 -2.41 0.24 12.20
N PRO A 68 -2.80 0.69 13.42
CA PRO A 68 -2.31 0.08 14.66
C PRO A 68 -2.65 -1.41 14.80
N ILE A 69 -3.86 -1.83 14.38
CA ILE A 69 -4.32 -3.21 14.48
C ILE A 69 -3.43 -4.11 13.62
N VAL A 70 -3.22 -3.75 12.36
CA VAL A 70 -2.37 -4.51 11.44
C VAL A 70 -0.93 -4.52 11.93
N GLY A 71 -0.42 -3.40 12.45
CA GLY A 71 0.89 -3.33 13.09
C GLY A 71 1.05 -4.38 14.18
N GLN A 72 0.14 -4.40 15.16
CA GLN A 72 0.20 -5.33 16.28
C GLN A 72 0.07 -6.80 15.84
N ILE A 73 -0.81 -7.12 14.89
CA ILE A 73 -0.98 -8.50 14.42
C ILE A 73 0.26 -8.94 13.64
N SER A 74 0.78 -8.08 12.76
CA SER A 74 1.95 -8.40 11.92
C SER A 74 3.22 -8.63 12.75
N ASP A 75 3.37 -7.91 13.87
CA ASP A 75 4.49 -8.13 14.77
C ASP A 75 4.35 -9.43 15.56
N ASN A 76 3.14 -9.84 15.94
CA ASN A 76 2.94 -11.03 16.76
C ASN A 76 2.86 -12.34 15.96
N LEU A 77 2.67 -12.28 14.64
CA LEU A 77 2.54 -13.48 13.80
C LEU A 77 3.87 -14.25 13.75
N ARG A 78 3.85 -15.54 14.12
CA ARG A 78 5.01 -16.45 13.99
C ARG A 78 4.69 -17.53 12.97
N THR A 79 5.25 -17.42 11.77
CA THR A 79 5.09 -18.44 10.72
C THR A 79 6.42 -18.98 10.23
N ARG A 80 6.36 -20.11 9.50
CA ARG A 80 7.52 -20.76 8.88
C ARG A 80 8.21 -19.90 7.81
N TRP A 81 7.53 -18.88 7.27
CA TRP A 81 8.07 -17.95 6.27
C TRP A 81 8.54 -16.62 6.87
N GLY A 82 8.59 -16.52 8.21
CA GLY A 82 8.93 -15.30 8.94
C GLY A 82 7.69 -14.59 9.50
N ARG A 83 7.91 -13.50 10.25
CA ARG A 83 6.84 -12.76 10.93
C ARG A 83 6.01 -11.91 9.95
N ARG A 84 6.68 -11.30 8.97
CA ARG A 84 6.13 -10.20 8.15
C ARG A 84 5.82 -10.54 6.69
N HIS A 85 6.53 -11.51 6.11
CA HIS A 85 6.34 -11.95 4.73
C HIS A 85 4.94 -12.53 4.40
N PRO A 86 4.29 -13.33 5.28
CA PRO A 86 2.95 -13.85 4.99
C PRO A 86 1.91 -12.76 4.77
N PHE A 87 1.98 -11.67 5.54
CA PHE A 87 1.10 -10.52 5.38
C PHE A 87 1.26 -9.89 4.00
N MET A 88 2.50 -9.60 3.60
CA MET A 88 2.80 -9.00 2.29
C MET A 88 2.31 -9.86 1.12
N TYR A 89 2.54 -11.17 1.17
CA TYR A 89 2.09 -12.08 0.10
C TYR A 89 0.57 -12.25 0.07
N SER A 90 -0.06 -12.34 1.25
CA SER A 90 -1.52 -12.45 1.35
C SER A 90 -2.24 -11.20 0.86
N ALA A 91 -1.62 -10.02 1.00
CA ALA A 91 -2.20 -8.74 0.60
C ALA A 91 -2.03 -8.45 -0.90
N ALA A 92 -0.98 -8.94 -1.55
CA ALA A 92 -0.65 -8.56 -2.94
C ALA A 92 -1.77 -8.86 -3.95
N ILE A 93 -2.32 -10.08 -3.94
CA ILE A 93 -3.36 -10.49 -4.89
C ILE A 93 -4.70 -9.78 -4.60
N PRO A 94 -5.22 -9.78 -3.37
CA PRO A 94 -6.46 -9.06 -3.05
C PRO A 94 -6.35 -7.56 -3.27
N LEU A 95 -5.18 -6.95 -3.01
CA LEU A 95 -4.94 -5.54 -3.30
C LEU A 95 -5.06 -5.25 -4.79
N ALA A 96 -4.42 -6.05 -5.65
CA ALA A 96 -4.49 -5.85 -7.10
C ALA A 96 -5.93 -5.97 -7.63
N ILE A 97 -6.67 -6.98 -7.15
CA ILE A 97 -8.06 -7.20 -7.53
C ILE A 97 -8.94 -6.04 -7.06
N SER A 98 -8.87 -5.67 -5.78
CA SER A 98 -9.68 -4.60 -5.21
C SER A 98 -9.36 -3.24 -5.85
N TYR A 99 -8.09 -2.96 -6.15
CA TYR A 99 -7.68 -1.75 -6.85
C TYR A 99 -8.23 -1.70 -8.27
N PHE A 100 -8.23 -2.81 -9.01
CA PHE A 100 -8.85 -2.88 -10.33
C PHE A 100 -10.35 -2.58 -10.26
N PHE A 101 -11.07 -3.19 -9.30
CA PHE A 101 -12.50 -2.97 -9.11
C PHE A 101 -12.85 -1.56 -8.63
N LEU A 102 -11.96 -0.87 -7.92
CA LEU A 102 -12.15 0.52 -7.50
C LEU A 102 -12.29 1.46 -8.70
N TRP A 103 -11.61 1.18 -9.82
CA TRP A 103 -11.69 1.97 -11.04
C TRP A 103 -12.79 1.50 -12.01
N MET A 104 -13.58 0.49 -11.61
CA MET A 104 -14.73 -0.01 -12.35
C MET A 104 -16.01 0.09 -11.50
N PRO A 105 -16.48 1.31 -11.17
CA PRO A 105 -17.69 1.48 -10.40
C PRO A 105 -18.93 1.02 -11.18
N PRO A 106 -19.88 0.32 -10.54
CA PRO A 106 -21.14 -0.08 -11.18
C PRO A 106 -22.08 1.13 -11.29
N THR A 107 -21.95 1.90 -12.37
CA THR A 107 -22.75 3.11 -12.62
C THR A 107 -24.26 2.84 -12.76
N ALA A 108 -24.65 1.58 -13.01
CA ALA A 108 -26.04 1.14 -13.09
C ALA A 108 -26.77 1.10 -11.73
N TRP A 109 -26.07 1.21 -10.59
CA TRP A 109 -26.65 1.08 -9.25
C TRP A 109 -27.23 2.38 -8.69
N GLY A 110 -27.27 3.44 -9.51
CA GLY A 110 -27.71 4.76 -9.10
C GLY A 110 -26.70 5.47 -8.19
N HIS A 111 -27.06 6.69 -7.79
CA HIS A 111 -26.19 7.62 -7.05
C HIS A 111 -25.68 7.03 -5.73
N THR A 112 -26.61 6.65 -4.83
CA THR A 112 -26.29 6.11 -3.50
C THR A 112 -25.55 4.78 -3.57
N GLY A 113 -25.90 3.91 -4.54
CA GLY A 113 -25.23 2.63 -4.74
C GLY A 113 -23.77 2.81 -5.15
N THR A 114 -23.51 3.77 -6.04
CA THR A 114 -22.16 4.11 -6.50
C THR A 114 -21.31 4.73 -5.39
N LEU A 115 -21.89 5.59 -4.55
CA LEU A 115 -21.21 6.18 -3.39
C LEU A 115 -20.87 5.12 -2.33
N ALA A 116 -21.81 4.22 -2.01
CA ALA A 116 -21.56 3.12 -1.08
C ALA A 116 -20.47 2.17 -1.60
N TYR A 117 -20.49 1.87 -2.90
CA TYR A 117 -19.44 1.08 -3.56
C TYR A 117 -18.07 1.73 -3.43
N LEU A 118 -17.97 3.05 -3.68
CA LEU A 118 -16.73 3.82 -3.50
C LEU A 118 -16.20 3.66 -2.07
N VAL A 119 -17.03 3.88 -1.05
CA VAL A 119 -16.61 3.78 0.36
C VAL A 119 -16.09 2.38 0.68
N VAL A 120 -16.85 1.34 0.32
CA VAL A 120 -16.48 -0.05 0.63
C VAL A 120 -15.19 -0.44 -0.09
N MET A 121 -15.08 -0.18 -1.39
CA MET A 121 -13.87 -0.53 -2.14
C MET A 121 -12.66 0.28 -1.70
N ALA A 122 -12.83 1.57 -1.40
CA ALA A 122 -11.77 2.39 -0.87
C ALA A 122 -11.24 1.84 0.47
N ILE A 123 -12.12 1.46 1.39
CA ILE A 123 -11.73 0.82 2.67
C ILE A 123 -10.98 -0.49 2.41
N ILE A 124 -11.49 -1.37 1.55
CA ILE A 124 -10.85 -2.66 1.24
C ILE A 124 -9.43 -2.45 0.69
N VAL A 125 -9.27 -1.55 -0.27
CA VAL A 125 -7.96 -1.23 -0.86
C VAL A 125 -7.02 -0.62 0.17
N ARG A 126 -7.52 0.22 1.08
CA ARG A 126 -6.69 0.76 2.17
C ARG A 126 -6.24 -0.34 3.12
N VAL A 127 -7.15 -1.16 3.63
CA VAL A 127 -6.81 -2.26 4.55
C VAL A 127 -5.76 -3.18 3.95
N PHE A 128 -5.91 -3.59 2.68
CA PHE A 128 -4.91 -4.44 2.04
C PHE A 128 -3.58 -3.72 1.79
N ILE A 129 -3.58 -2.41 1.49
CA ILE A 129 -2.29 -1.72 1.43
C ILE A 129 -1.62 -1.65 2.79
N THR A 130 -2.38 -1.39 3.85
CA THR A 130 -1.86 -1.31 5.22
C THR A 130 -1.21 -2.64 5.61
N MET A 131 -1.85 -3.77 5.24
CA MET A 131 -1.30 -5.12 5.40
C MET A 131 0.01 -5.37 4.65
N TYR A 132 0.31 -4.61 3.59
CA TYR A 132 1.58 -4.69 2.88
C TYR A 132 2.60 -3.67 3.40
N GLU A 133 2.17 -2.43 3.59
CA GLU A 133 3.03 -1.28 3.84
C GLU A 133 3.62 -1.26 5.25
N ILE A 134 2.82 -1.60 6.26
CA ILE A 134 3.29 -1.62 7.65
C ILE A 134 4.38 -2.69 7.83
N PRO A 135 4.18 -3.96 7.44
CA PRO A 135 5.24 -4.95 7.55
C PRO A 135 6.46 -4.63 6.67
N SER A 136 6.24 -4.09 5.46
CA SER A 136 7.31 -3.72 4.52
C SER A 136 8.21 -2.61 5.09
N SER A 137 7.63 -1.54 5.63
CA SER A 137 8.37 -0.44 6.25
C SER A 137 9.08 -0.87 7.53
N ALA A 138 8.46 -1.74 8.33
CA ALA A 138 9.05 -2.27 9.55
C ALA A 138 10.24 -3.22 9.30
N MET A 139 10.37 -3.82 8.10
CA MET A 139 11.52 -4.69 7.77
C MET A 139 12.84 -3.93 7.57
N VAL A 140 12.81 -2.68 7.08
CA VAL A 140 14.02 -1.87 6.86
C VAL A 140 14.95 -1.84 8.08
N PRO A 141 14.47 -1.55 9.30
CA PRO A 141 15.32 -1.53 10.48
C PRO A 141 15.88 -2.90 10.88
N GLU A 142 15.28 -4.01 10.45
CA GLU A 142 15.76 -5.38 10.71
C GLU A 142 16.82 -5.84 9.69
N MET A 143 16.86 -5.21 8.50
CA MET A 143 17.77 -5.59 7.43
C MET A 143 19.19 -5.00 7.60
N THR A 144 19.34 -3.91 8.34
CA THR A 144 20.64 -3.27 8.56
C THR A 144 20.72 -2.56 9.92
N ASP A 145 21.83 -2.80 10.62
CA ASP A 145 22.20 -2.11 11.86
C ASP A 145 22.91 -0.76 11.59
N ASN A 146 23.42 -0.54 10.37
CA ASN A 146 24.11 0.69 9.99
C ASN A 146 23.11 1.78 9.54
N TYR A 147 23.22 2.96 10.16
CA TYR A 147 22.41 4.14 9.91
C TYR A 147 22.46 4.62 8.44
N ASP A 148 23.65 4.64 7.83
CA ASP A 148 23.83 5.11 6.45
C ASP A 148 23.16 4.17 5.45
N GLN A 149 23.24 2.86 5.71
CA GLN A 149 22.57 1.86 4.89
C GLN A 149 21.06 1.96 5.03
N ARG A 150 20.53 2.15 6.26
CA ARG A 150 19.10 2.36 6.50
C ARG A 150 18.59 3.57 5.71
N THR A 151 19.33 4.67 5.76
CA THR A 151 19.01 5.89 5.02
C THR A 151 18.96 5.60 3.52
N THR A 152 19.95 4.87 2.98
CA THR A 152 19.98 4.50 1.56
C THR A 152 18.77 3.63 1.15
N PHE A 153 18.36 2.67 1.99
CA PHE A 153 17.18 1.84 1.71
C PHE A 153 15.90 2.68 1.61
N ILE A 154 15.72 3.61 2.54
CA ILE A 154 14.58 4.53 2.55
C ILE A 154 14.65 5.45 1.33
N SER A 155 15.81 6.03 1.01
CA SER A 155 15.99 6.89 -0.16
C SER A 155 15.63 6.19 -1.47
N VAL A 156 16.06 4.94 -1.66
CA VAL A 156 15.72 4.16 -2.86
C VAL A 156 14.23 3.85 -2.92
N ARG A 157 13.61 3.51 -1.78
CA ARG A 157 12.16 3.31 -1.68
C ARG A 157 11.38 4.56 -2.10
N TYR A 158 11.79 5.73 -1.61
CA TYR A 158 11.16 7.00 -1.97
C TYR A 158 11.41 7.37 -3.44
N PHE A 159 12.63 7.15 -3.96
CA PHE A 159 12.94 7.41 -5.36
C PHE A 159 12.03 6.64 -6.31
N PHE A 160 11.84 5.34 -6.09
CA PHE A 160 10.95 4.52 -6.90
C PHE A 160 9.47 4.83 -6.66
N GLY A 161 9.06 5.10 -5.41
CA GLY A 161 7.67 5.43 -5.09
C GLY A 161 7.25 6.77 -5.70
N VAL A 162 7.99 7.84 -5.42
CA VAL A 162 7.71 9.19 -5.97
C VAL A 162 7.93 9.20 -7.48
N GLY A 163 8.99 8.57 -7.98
CA GLY A 163 9.25 8.48 -9.42
C GLY A 163 8.10 7.81 -10.18
N ALA A 164 7.52 6.74 -9.62
CA ALA A 164 6.35 6.09 -10.20
C ALA A 164 5.10 6.96 -10.15
N ALA A 165 4.88 7.69 -9.06
CA ALA A 165 3.76 8.62 -8.93
C ALA A 165 3.83 9.78 -9.95
N VAL A 166 5.03 10.28 -10.25
CA VAL A 166 5.23 11.38 -11.21
C VAL A 166 5.10 10.93 -12.67
N LEU A 167 5.43 9.68 -12.98
CA LEU A 167 5.38 9.12 -14.33
C LEU A 167 3.99 8.62 -14.75
N MET A 168 3.05 8.53 -13.81
CA MET A 168 1.67 8.11 -14.03
C MET A 168 0.81 9.28 -14.53
#